data_AF-A0A368N022-F1
#
_entry.id   AF-A0A368N022-F1
#
_cell.length_a   1.000
_cell.length_b   1.000
_cell.length_c   1.000
_cell.angle_alpha   90.00
_cell.angle_beta   90.00
_cell.angle_gamma   90.00
#
_symmetry.space_group_name_H-M   'P 1'
#
loop_
_entity.id
_entity.type
_entity.pdbx_description
1 polymer ?
#
loop_
_entity_poly.entity_id
_entity_poly.type
_entity_poly.pdbx_seq_one_letter_code
_entity_poly.pdbx_strand_id
1 'polypeptide(L)'
;MMHFRKNILLGCIAGDLLGSSYAHRPYEIGDENLLNPDATFSDETLFADALLTEKCVIKRICHYFGTYATKKFTSPFLDFLIGGDPYAMNLYSKPVLLRFIPIPYIANSFCSLPEISQTVLDATKNDGGSLQASRFITTALYLCICGYRKNDIKNTLDQYIPGYRHTQTLEKLRKCFRHPLHAQFIAPLAFQAFMESDSYEHAIRNALEIGVSPEALASLSAAFAMAYYQEMPQEIAEFTLMRLPMSFVEIALQFQERFVLN
;
A
#
# COMPACT_ATOMS: atom_id res chain seq x y z
N MET A 1 -12.93 -7.73 22.28
CA MET A 1 -13.13 -6.92 21.06
C MET A 1 -11.75 -6.49 20.60
N MET A 2 -11.26 -7.00 19.47
CA MET A 2 -9.95 -6.58 18.93
C MET A 2 -10.11 -5.15 18.41
N HIS A 3 -9.46 -4.17 19.03
CA HIS A 3 -9.42 -2.82 18.47
C HIS A 3 -8.36 -2.78 17.38
N PHE A 4 -8.77 -2.65 16.11
CA PHE A 4 -7.87 -2.55 14.94
C PHE A 4 -7.21 -1.18 14.79
N ARG A 5 -7.02 -0.48 15.90
CA ARG A 5 -6.37 0.83 15.91
C ARG A 5 -4.91 0.68 15.52
N LYS A 6 -4.45 1.61 14.69
CA LYS A 6 -3.05 1.72 14.24
C LYS A 6 -2.51 0.52 13.47
N ASN A 7 -3.31 -0.47 13.06
CA ASN A 7 -2.80 -1.67 12.37
C ASN A 7 -2.50 -1.37 10.89
N ILE A 8 -1.32 -0.82 10.62
CA ILE A 8 -0.94 -0.31 9.30
C ILE A 8 -0.96 -1.38 8.21
N LEU A 9 -0.46 -2.59 8.50
CA LEU A 9 -0.40 -3.66 7.52
C LEU A 9 -1.78 -4.23 7.22
N LEU A 10 -2.59 -4.46 8.26
CA LEU A 10 -3.96 -4.90 8.05
C LEU A 10 -4.76 -3.87 7.25
N GLY A 11 -4.57 -2.58 7.54
CA GLY A 11 -5.28 -1.53 6.83
C GLY A 11 -4.83 -1.34 5.38
N CYS A 12 -3.54 -1.51 5.03
CA CYS A 12 -3.18 -1.48 3.61
C CYS A 12 -3.66 -2.74 2.87
N ILE A 13 -3.62 -3.91 3.52
CA ILE A 13 -4.15 -5.17 2.94
C ILE A 13 -5.66 -5.06 2.70
N ALA A 14 -6.40 -4.45 3.63
CA ALA A 14 -7.82 -4.16 3.45
C ALA A 14 -8.05 -3.28 2.20
N GLY A 15 -7.24 -2.24 1.99
CA GLY A 15 -7.32 -1.42 0.78
C GLY A 15 -7.07 -2.21 -0.52
N ASP A 16 -6.09 -3.12 -0.53
CA ASP A 16 -5.83 -4.01 -1.68
C ASP A 16 -7.04 -4.92 -1.95
N LEU A 17 -7.52 -5.59 -0.92
CA LEU A 17 -8.67 -6.47 -0.97
C LEU A 17 -9.93 -5.76 -1.49
N LEU A 18 -10.25 -4.58 -0.96
CA LEU A 18 -11.41 -3.80 -1.42
C LEU A 18 -11.20 -3.27 -2.85
N GLY A 19 -9.95 -2.96 -3.22
CA GLY A 19 -9.58 -2.52 -4.57
C GLY A 19 -9.74 -3.58 -5.66
N SER A 20 -9.48 -4.85 -5.36
CA SER A 20 -9.52 -5.92 -6.37
C SER A 20 -10.91 -6.12 -6.98
N SER A 21 -11.97 -5.81 -6.21
CA SER A 21 -13.35 -5.85 -6.68
C SER A 21 -13.62 -4.90 -7.85
N TYR A 22 -12.76 -3.89 -8.03
CA TYR A 22 -12.89 -2.85 -9.05
C TYR A 22 -11.83 -2.97 -10.16
N ALA A 23 -11.00 -4.01 -10.13
CA ALA A 23 -9.96 -4.26 -11.13
C ALA A 23 -10.51 -4.41 -12.56
N HIS A 24 -11.72 -4.98 -12.66
CA HIS A 24 -12.41 -5.27 -13.93
C HIS A 24 -13.76 -4.55 -14.04
N ARG A 25 -14.12 -3.74 -13.04
CA ARG A 25 -15.36 -2.97 -12.99
C ARG A 25 -15.05 -1.59 -12.40
N PRO A 26 -15.25 -0.48 -13.14
CA PRO A 26 -15.09 0.86 -12.58
C PRO A 26 -15.98 1.07 -11.35
N TYR A 27 -15.43 1.69 -10.32
CA TYR A 27 -16.21 2.12 -9.16
C TYR A 27 -17.17 3.25 -9.55
N GLU A 28 -18.42 3.15 -9.10
CA GLU A 28 -19.43 4.20 -9.30
C GLU A 28 -19.61 4.98 -8.00
N ILE A 29 -19.71 6.31 -8.09
CA ILE A 29 -19.91 7.16 -6.92
C ILE A 29 -21.23 6.76 -6.25
N GLY A 30 -21.16 6.40 -4.96
CA GLY A 30 -22.29 5.89 -4.20
C GLY A 30 -22.45 4.38 -4.23
N ASP A 31 -21.48 3.60 -4.76
CA ASP A 31 -21.50 2.14 -4.66
C ASP A 31 -21.44 1.71 -3.19
N GLU A 32 -22.54 1.20 -2.66
CA GLU A 32 -22.64 0.72 -1.28
C GLU A 32 -21.91 -0.63 -1.10
N ASN A 33 -21.60 -1.35 -2.19
CA ASN A 33 -21.00 -2.68 -2.17
C ASN A 33 -19.46 -2.63 -2.08
N LEU A 34 -18.93 -1.85 -1.13
CA LEU A 34 -17.49 -1.83 -0.87
C LEU A 34 -16.98 -3.20 -0.39
N LEU A 35 -17.77 -3.87 0.47
CA LEU A 35 -17.47 -5.20 1.03
C LEU A 35 -17.94 -6.33 0.08
N ASN A 36 -17.50 -6.28 -1.17
CA ASN A 36 -17.93 -7.25 -2.18
C ASN A 36 -17.42 -8.67 -1.86
N PRO A 37 -18.30 -9.68 -1.75
CA PRO A 37 -17.89 -11.04 -1.39
C PRO A 37 -16.80 -11.67 -2.25
N ASP A 38 -16.73 -11.28 -3.53
CA ASP A 38 -15.77 -11.77 -4.53
C ASP A 38 -14.39 -11.11 -4.43
N ALA A 39 -14.21 -10.13 -3.52
CA ALA A 39 -12.94 -9.49 -3.25
C ALA A 39 -11.85 -10.52 -2.87
N THR A 40 -10.71 -10.44 -3.54
CA THR A 40 -9.51 -11.23 -3.24
C THR A 40 -8.31 -10.30 -3.01
N PHE A 41 -7.32 -10.73 -2.23
CA PHE A 41 -6.07 -9.98 -2.12
C PHE A 41 -5.24 -10.19 -3.40
N SER A 42 -4.46 -9.18 -3.80
CA SER A 42 -3.67 -9.22 -5.03
C SER A 42 -2.18 -9.41 -4.74
N ASP A 43 -1.36 -9.34 -5.80
CA ASP A 43 0.10 -9.33 -5.71
C ASP A 43 0.63 -8.21 -4.78
N GLU A 44 -0.15 -7.15 -4.61
CA GLU A 44 0.15 -6.06 -3.70
C GLU A 44 0.19 -6.54 -2.23
N THR A 45 -0.67 -7.46 -1.79
CA THR A 45 -0.63 -8.02 -0.42
C THR A 45 0.59 -8.93 -0.17
N LEU A 46 1.25 -9.44 -1.19
CA LEU A 46 2.34 -10.41 -1.07
C LEU A 46 3.59 -9.88 -0.34
N PHE A 47 3.76 -8.55 -0.17
CA PHE A 47 4.88 -8.03 0.63
C PHE A 47 4.73 -8.34 2.13
N ALA A 48 3.51 -8.64 2.61
CA ALA A 48 3.27 -9.00 3.99
C ALA A 48 4.02 -10.29 4.36
N ASP A 49 4.03 -11.30 3.49
CA ASP A 49 4.73 -12.58 3.71
C ASP A 49 6.24 -12.41 3.96
N ALA A 50 6.84 -11.43 3.28
CA ALA A 50 8.23 -11.03 3.47
C ALA A 50 8.53 -10.45 4.88
N LEU A 51 7.58 -10.36 5.80
CA LEU A 51 7.79 -9.80 7.14
C LEU A 51 7.97 -10.86 8.25
N LEU A 52 7.54 -12.12 8.08
CA LEU A 52 7.57 -13.12 9.17
C LEU A 52 8.91 -13.78 9.44
N THR A 53 9.72 -13.99 8.43
CA THR A 53 10.60 -15.17 8.46
C THR A 53 12.07 -14.84 8.80
N GLU A 54 12.42 -13.59 9.14
CA GLU A 54 13.78 -13.20 9.60
C GLU A 54 13.81 -12.03 10.60
N LYS A 55 14.85 -11.99 11.46
CA LYS A 55 15.04 -10.92 12.48
C LYS A 55 15.16 -9.50 11.90
N CYS A 56 15.48 -9.37 10.60
CA CYS A 56 15.60 -8.11 9.87
C CYS A 56 14.59 -8.04 8.71
N VAL A 57 13.53 -7.26 8.91
CA VAL A 57 12.47 -7.01 7.92
C VAL A 57 13.03 -6.52 6.58
N ILE A 58 14.03 -5.63 6.62
CA ILE A 58 14.66 -5.08 5.40
C ILE A 58 15.33 -6.19 4.61
N LYS A 59 16.14 -7.06 5.25
CA LYS A 59 16.81 -8.18 4.57
C LYS A 59 15.83 -9.13 3.89
N ARG A 60 14.62 -9.29 4.42
CA ARG A 60 13.62 -10.18 3.84
C ARG A 60 12.80 -9.53 2.74
N ILE A 61 12.44 -8.25 2.86
CA ILE A 61 11.92 -7.48 1.72
C ILE A 61 12.93 -7.61 0.57
N CYS A 62 14.22 -7.41 0.85
CA CYS A 62 15.29 -7.59 -0.11
C CYS A 62 15.39 -9.02 -0.68
N HIS A 63 15.35 -10.05 0.18
CA HIS A 63 15.41 -11.45 -0.24
C HIS A 63 14.22 -11.88 -1.08
N TYR A 64 13.01 -11.52 -0.65
CA TYR A 64 11.75 -11.86 -1.31
C TYR A 64 11.71 -11.23 -2.71
N PHE A 65 11.83 -9.91 -2.80
CA PHE A 65 11.78 -9.21 -4.09
C PHE A 65 13.01 -9.49 -4.98
N GLY A 66 14.20 -9.72 -4.41
CA GLY A 66 15.41 -10.07 -5.17
C GLY A 66 15.35 -11.49 -5.75
N THR A 67 14.79 -12.44 -5.02
CA THR A 67 14.56 -13.82 -5.51
C THR A 67 13.43 -13.85 -6.53
N TYR A 68 12.35 -13.10 -6.31
CA TYR A 68 11.21 -13.00 -7.22
C TYR A 68 11.54 -12.29 -8.53
N ALA A 69 12.40 -11.26 -8.50
CA ALA A 69 12.88 -10.58 -9.70
C ALA A 69 13.81 -11.44 -10.57
N THR A 70 14.39 -12.51 -10.01
CA THR A 70 15.46 -13.28 -10.67
C THR A 70 15.13 -14.74 -10.95
N LYS A 71 14.12 -15.35 -10.31
CA LYS A 71 13.88 -16.79 -10.45
C LYS A 71 12.39 -17.20 -10.41
N LYS A 72 12.01 -18.13 -11.29
CA LYS A 72 10.79 -18.96 -11.16
C LYS A 72 11.06 -20.03 -10.11
N PHE A 73 10.48 -19.94 -8.92
CA PHE A 73 10.60 -20.99 -7.89
C PHE A 73 9.28 -21.68 -7.63
N THR A 74 9.39 -22.92 -7.13
CA THR A 74 8.37 -23.83 -6.57
C THR A 74 8.67 -23.98 -5.07
N SER A 75 7.66 -23.78 -4.22
CA SER A 75 7.72 -23.72 -2.75
C SER A 75 6.36 -24.22 -2.23
N PRO A 76 6.21 -24.65 -0.96
CA PRO A 76 4.89 -24.89 -0.35
C PRO A 76 3.92 -23.71 -0.49
N PHE A 77 4.47 -22.49 -0.63
CA PHE A 77 3.74 -21.27 -0.98
C PHE A 77 3.25 -21.24 -2.44
N LEU A 78 4.00 -21.83 -3.37
CA LEU A 78 3.50 -22.08 -4.72
C LEU A 78 2.46 -23.18 -4.76
N ASP A 79 2.47 -24.17 -3.88
CA ASP A 79 1.37 -25.15 -3.86
C ASP A 79 0.02 -24.51 -3.49
N PHE A 80 0.04 -23.45 -2.67
CA PHE A 80 -1.11 -22.57 -2.43
C PHE A 80 -1.47 -21.71 -3.67
N LEU A 81 -0.48 -21.18 -4.39
CA LEU A 81 -0.69 -20.39 -5.61
C LEU A 81 -1.09 -21.22 -6.84
N ILE A 82 -0.59 -22.45 -7.01
CA ILE A 82 -0.79 -23.37 -8.16
C ILE A 82 -2.19 -24.00 -8.14
N GLY A 83 -2.90 -23.95 -7.01
CA GLY A 83 -4.34 -24.20 -6.96
C GLY A 83 -5.17 -23.11 -7.67
N GLY A 84 -4.58 -21.94 -7.92
CA GLY A 84 -5.08 -20.86 -8.77
C GLY A 84 -4.24 -20.72 -10.04
N ASP A 85 -4.84 -20.22 -11.11
CA ASP A 85 -4.21 -20.17 -12.44
C ASP A 85 -2.87 -19.40 -12.45
N PRO A 86 -1.73 -20.07 -12.75
CA PRO A 86 -0.40 -19.47 -12.76
C PRO A 86 -0.13 -18.52 -13.94
N TYR A 87 -1.08 -18.30 -14.85
CA TYR A 87 -0.93 -17.39 -15.99
C TYR A 87 -1.42 -15.95 -15.75
N ALA A 88 -1.93 -15.62 -14.57
CA ALA A 88 -2.43 -14.27 -14.26
C ALA A 88 -1.38 -13.31 -13.63
N MET A 89 -0.22 -13.80 -13.18
CA MET A 89 0.76 -12.99 -12.45
C MET A 89 1.67 -12.18 -13.39
N ASN A 90 1.28 -10.93 -13.69
CA ASN A 90 2.03 -10.03 -14.56
C ASN A 90 2.93 -9.06 -13.76
N LEU A 91 3.84 -9.62 -12.96
CA LEU A 91 4.83 -8.92 -12.11
C LEU A 91 5.85 -8.06 -12.90
N TYR A 92 5.82 -8.13 -14.22
CA TYR A 92 6.67 -7.32 -15.10
C TYR A 92 6.05 -5.96 -15.44
N SER A 93 4.79 -5.72 -15.08
CA SER A 93 4.02 -4.56 -15.58
C SER A 93 3.65 -3.52 -14.52
N LYS A 94 3.66 -3.85 -13.23
CA LYS A 94 3.22 -2.95 -12.15
C LYS A 94 4.24 -2.87 -11.00
N PRO A 95 4.65 -1.67 -10.59
CA PRO A 95 5.58 -1.50 -9.47
C PRO A 95 4.86 -1.78 -8.15
N VAL A 96 5.33 -2.79 -7.41
CA VAL A 96 4.82 -3.12 -6.07
C VAL A 96 5.27 -2.06 -5.06
N LEU A 97 4.48 -1.01 -4.90
CA LEU A 97 4.82 0.17 -4.09
C LEU A 97 4.65 -0.06 -2.59
N LEU A 98 3.83 -1.04 -2.21
CA LEU A 98 3.50 -1.28 -0.82
C LEU A 98 4.69 -1.77 0.02
N ARG A 99 5.75 -2.27 -0.63
CA ARG A 99 7.02 -2.63 0.05
C ARG A 99 7.70 -1.47 0.78
N PHE A 100 7.32 -0.23 0.47
CA PHE A 100 7.82 0.97 1.16
C PHE A 100 7.00 1.36 2.39
N ILE A 101 5.79 0.82 2.58
CA ILE A 101 4.91 1.16 3.72
C ILE A 101 5.55 0.85 5.09
N PRO A 102 6.25 -0.28 5.29
CA PRO A 102 6.86 -0.57 6.59
C PRO A 102 7.99 0.39 6.99
N ILE A 103 8.65 1.03 6.02
CA ILE A 103 9.92 1.76 6.23
C ILE A 103 9.80 2.86 7.30
N PRO A 104 8.78 3.73 7.29
CA PRO A 104 8.67 4.81 8.28
C PRO A 104 8.46 4.35 9.72
N TYR A 105 7.95 3.13 9.92
CA TYR A 105 7.78 2.53 11.25
C TYR A 105 9.06 1.82 11.73
N ILE A 106 9.94 1.44 10.79
CA ILE A 106 11.25 0.84 11.09
C ILE A 106 12.31 1.93 11.26
N ALA A 107 12.13 3.07 10.60
CA ALA A 107 13.06 4.18 10.60
C ALA A 107 13.07 4.89 11.97
N ASN A 108 14.26 5.10 12.52
CA ASN A 108 14.43 5.80 13.80
C ASN A 108 14.36 7.33 13.65
N SER A 109 14.38 7.85 12.42
CA SER A 109 14.28 9.29 12.13
C SER A 109 13.95 9.55 10.66
N PHE A 110 13.44 10.75 10.37
CA PHE A 110 13.26 11.25 9.00
C PHE A 110 14.54 11.12 8.14
N CYS A 111 15.71 11.41 8.73
CA CYS A 111 17.00 11.35 8.04
C CYS A 111 17.41 9.92 7.63
N SER A 112 16.87 8.89 8.30
CA SER A 112 17.17 7.49 7.99
C SER A 112 16.29 6.89 6.89
N LEU A 113 15.20 7.56 6.48
CA LEU A 113 14.29 7.08 5.44
C LEU A 113 15.00 6.81 4.11
N PRO A 114 15.89 7.69 3.59
CA PRO A 114 16.54 7.46 2.30
C PRO A 114 17.45 6.23 2.29
N GLU A 115 18.20 5.99 3.36
CA GLU A 115 19.13 4.85 3.46
C GLU A 115 18.38 3.52 3.47
N ILE A 116 17.32 3.42 4.28
CA ILE A 116 16.48 2.21 4.35
C ILE A 116 15.76 1.99 3.01
N SER A 117 15.23 3.06 2.42
CA SER A 117 14.58 3.02 1.10
C SER A 117 15.53 2.55 0.00
N GLN A 118 16.77 3.04 0.00
CA GLN A 118 17.79 2.62 -0.97
C GLN A 118 18.12 1.13 -0.82
N THR A 119 18.25 0.64 0.41
CA THR A 119 18.50 -0.78 0.67
C THR A 119 17.39 -1.67 0.09
N VAL A 120 16.13 -1.26 0.23
CA VAL A 120 14.98 -1.95 -0.36
C VAL A 120 15.01 -1.87 -1.88
N LEU A 121 15.30 -0.68 -2.44
CA LEU A 121 15.39 -0.47 -3.88
C LEU A 121 16.47 -1.32 -4.53
N ASP A 122 17.68 -1.37 -3.96
CA ASP A 122 18.85 -2.10 -4.50
C ASP A 122 18.61 -3.60 -4.61
N ALA A 123 17.79 -4.14 -3.70
CA ALA A 123 17.43 -5.55 -3.71
C ALA A 123 16.25 -5.89 -4.63
N THR A 124 15.58 -4.87 -5.17
CA THR A 124 14.46 -5.02 -6.11
C THR A 124 14.89 -4.56 -7.50
N LYS A 125 14.19 -4.96 -8.55
CA LYS A 125 14.42 -4.34 -9.87
C LYS A 125 14.00 -2.86 -9.77
N ASN A 126 14.99 -1.97 -9.83
CA ASN A 126 14.78 -0.53 -9.76
C ASN A 126 14.50 0.04 -11.15
N ASP A 127 13.39 0.74 -11.32
CA ASP A 127 13.19 1.71 -12.39
C ASP A 127 13.23 3.13 -11.81
N GLY A 128 13.59 4.14 -12.61
CA GLY A 128 13.71 5.52 -12.11
C GLY A 128 12.47 6.04 -11.38
N GLY A 129 11.28 5.49 -11.69
CA GLY A 129 10.03 5.82 -11.02
C GLY A 129 9.90 5.24 -9.60
N SER A 130 10.47 4.07 -9.33
CA SER A 130 10.43 3.42 -8.01
C SER A 130 11.18 4.22 -6.93
N LEU A 131 12.30 4.86 -7.28
CA LEU A 131 13.03 5.74 -6.36
C LEU A 131 12.18 6.96 -5.95
N GLN A 132 11.53 7.61 -6.91
CA GLN A 132 10.68 8.77 -6.63
C GLN A 132 9.46 8.37 -5.79
N ALA A 133 8.81 7.26 -6.14
CA ALA A 133 7.68 6.74 -5.39
C ALA A 133 8.07 6.34 -3.95
N SER A 134 9.23 5.71 -3.77
CA SER A 134 9.76 5.35 -2.45
C SER A 134 9.94 6.58 -1.55
N ARG A 135 10.61 7.63 -2.07
CA ARG A 135 10.78 8.89 -1.34
C ARG A 135 9.44 9.51 -0.99
N PHE A 136 8.48 9.45 -1.90
CA PHE A 136 7.13 9.96 -1.68
C PHE A 136 6.40 9.24 -0.56
N ILE A 137 6.24 7.92 -0.69
CA ILE A 137 5.47 7.08 0.24
C ILE A 137 6.05 7.18 1.64
N THR A 138 7.37 7.02 1.77
CA THR A 138 8.04 7.00 3.07
C THR A 138 7.97 8.35 3.78
N THR A 139 8.19 9.45 3.06
CA THR A 139 8.07 10.82 3.59
C THR A 139 6.63 11.10 4.04
N ALA A 140 5.64 10.83 3.19
CA ALA A 140 4.24 11.12 3.46
C ALA A 140 3.73 10.33 4.68
N LEU A 141 4.03 9.03 4.74
CA LEU A 141 3.67 8.18 5.88
C LEU A 141 4.36 8.62 7.16
N TYR A 142 5.67 8.92 7.13
CA TYR A 142 6.38 9.42 8.31
C TYR A 142 5.71 10.67 8.90
N LEU A 143 5.33 11.62 8.05
CA LEU A 143 4.66 12.83 8.50
C LEU A 143 3.24 12.56 9.03
N CYS A 144 2.51 11.60 8.45
CA CYS A 144 1.24 11.14 9.01
C CYS A 144 1.42 10.54 10.42
N ILE A 145 2.43 9.67 10.59
CA ILE A 145 2.77 9.02 11.87
C ILE A 145 3.13 10.06 12.93
N CYS A 146 3.88 11.11 12.55
CA CYS A 146 4.23 12.21 13.43
C CYS A 146 3.05 13.18 13.73
N GLY A 147 1.86 12.96 13.17
CA GLY A 147 0.67 13.76 13.47
C GLY A 147 0.63 15.14 12.81
N TYR A 148 1.40 15.36 11.73
CA TYR A 148 1.34 16.61 10.97
C TYR A 148 -0.04 16.80 10.34
N ARG A 149 -0.50 18.04 10.19
CA ARG A 149 -1.78 18.32 9.50
C ARG A 149 -1.61 18.07 8.00
N LYS A 150 -2.68 17.64 7.33
CA LYS A 150 -2.69 17.39 5.88
C LYS A 150 -2.03 18.48 5.05
N ASN A 151 -2.33 19.76 5.32
CA ASN A 151 -1.72 20.88 4.62
C ASN A 151 -0.20 21.01 4.85
N ASP A 152 0.30 20.64 6.03
CA ASP A 152 1.74 20.69 6.34
C ASP A 152 2.49 19.53 5.68
N ILE A 153 1.87 18.33 5.67
CA ILE A 153 2.37 17.16 4.94
C ILE A 153 2.51 17.50 3.45
N LYS A 154 1.43 18.07 2.90
CA LYS A 154 1.35 18.54 1.52
C LYS A 154 2.50 19.50 1.17
N ASN A 155 2.65 20.58 1.95
CA ASN A 155 3.69 21.59 1.72
C ASN A 155 5.10 21.01 1.82
N THR A 156 5.30 20.03 2.72
CA THR A 156 6.59 19.35 2.86
C THR A 156 6.88 18.48 1.64
N LEU A 157 5.91 17.71 1.14
CA LEU A 157 6.10 16.88 -0.06
C LEU A 157 6.41 17.74 -1.29
N ASP A 158 5.73 18.87 -1.47
CA ASP A 158 6.00 19.84 -2.55
C ASP A 158 7.44 20.37 -2.52
N GLN A 159 8.01 20.59 -1.33
CA GLN A 159 9.37 21.09 -1.16
C GLN A 159 10.42 19.99 -1.33
N TYR A 160 10.15 18.79 -0.80
CA TYR A 160 11.13 17.71 -0.72
C TYR A 160 11.18 16.81 -1.96
N ILE A 161 10.17 16.87 -2.83
CA ILE A 161 10.05 15.98 -3.98
C ILE A 161 9.92 16.83 -5.26
N PRO A 162 11.04 17.23 -5.87
CA PRO A 162 11.04 18.04 -7.09
C PRO A 162 10.22 17.38 -8.21
N GLY A 163 9.38 18.17 -8.87
CA GLY A 163 8.53 17.69 -9.96
C GLY A 163 7.28 16.93 -9.50
N TYR A 164 7.11 16.69 -8.19
CA TYR A 164 5.81 16.39 -7.62
C TYR A 164 4.94 17.64 -7.77
N ARG A 165 4.10 17.65 -8.80
CA ARG A 165 3.00 18.61 -8.87
C ARG A 165 1.84 17.96 -8.18
N HIS A 166 1.18 18.68 -7.26
CA HIS A 166 -0.17 18.31 -6.84
C HIS A 166 -1.03 18.07 -8.07
N THR A 167 -1.16 16.79 -8.39
CA THR A 167 -2.01 16.29 -9.43
C THR A 167 -3.40 16.60 -8.93
N GLN A 168 -3.97 17.69 -9.47
CA GLN A 168 -5.39 17.92 -9.72
C GLN A 168 -6.37 17.47 -8.62
N THR A 169 -7.39 18.29 -8.32
CA THR A 169 -8.49 17.83 -7.43
C THR A 169 -9.03 16.48 -7.89
N LEU A 170 -9.53 15.64 -6.98
CA LEU A 170 -10.11 14.34 -7.35
C LEU A 170 -11.12 14.49 -8.50
N GLU A 171 -11.93 15.54 -8.46
CA GLU A 171 -12.87 15.89 -9.53
C GLU A 171 -12.21 16.00 -10.92
N LYS A 172 -11.01 16.56 -11.01
CA LYS A 172 -10.24 16.68 -12.26
C LYS A 172 -9.56 15.36 -12.63
N LEU A 173 -9.05 14.61 -11.65
CA LEU A 173 -8.47 13.28 -11.87
C LEU A 173 -9.48 12.30 -12.48
N ARG A 174 -10.73 12.31 -11.97
CA ARG A 174 -11.87 11.53 -12.51
C ARG A 174 -12.11 11.79 -14.00
N LYS A 175 -11.89 13.02 -14.47
CA LYS A 175 -12.19 13.45 -15.85
C LYS A 175 -11.04 13.21 -16.83
N CYS A 176 -9.80 13.21 -16.35
CA CYS A 176 -8.63 13.42 -17.23
C CYS A 176 -7.56 12.33 -17.14
N PHE A 177 -7.57 11.42 -16.17
CA PHE A 177 -6.45 10.49 -16.01
C PHE A 177 -6.59 9.26 -16.93
N ARG A 178 -5.79 9.22 -17.99
CA ARG A 178 -5.64 8.08 -18.93
C ARG A 178 -4.19 7.61 -19.10
N HIS A 179 -3.30 7.97 -18.17
CA HIS A 179 -1.87 7.73 -18.32
C HIS A 179 -1.43 6.32 -17.90
N PRO A 180 -0.32 5.80 -18.49
CA PRO A 180 0.24 4.51 -18.11
C PRO A 180 0.69 4.46 -16.63
N LEU A 181 0.57 3.26 -16.06
CA LEU A 181 0.77 2.86 -14.66
C LEU A 181 2.23 2.94 -14.18
N HIS A 182 2.89 4.10 -14.28
CA HIS A 182 4.23 4.26 -13.72
C HIS A 182 4.19 4.50 -12.21
N ALA A 183 5.14 3.90 -11.49
CA ALA A 183 5.28 3.92 -10.03
C ALA A 183 5.19 5.34 -9.46
N GLN A 184 5.88 6.27 -10.12
CA GLN A 184 5.98 7.66 -9.72
C GLN A 184 4.65 8.42 -9.73
N PHE A 185 3.61 7.92 -10.41
CA PHE A 185 2.30 8.56 -10.47
C PHE A 185 1.27 7.94 -9.52
N ILE A 186 1.38 6.64 -9.20
CA ILE A 186 0.39 5.95 -8.35
C ILE A 186 0.39 6.54 -6.93
N ALA A 187 1.56 6.74 -6.31
CA ALA A 187 1.64 7.27 -4.95
C ALA A 187 1.07 8.70 -4.81
N PRO A 188 1.38 9.66 -5.70
CA PRO A 188 0.70 10.95 -5.79
C PRO A 188 -0.82 10.88 -5.83
N LEU A 189 -1.38 10.01 -6.67
CA LEU A 189 -2.82 9.87 -6.86
C LEU A 189 -3.50 9.31 -5.59
N ALA A 190 -2.93 8.25 -5.02
CA ALA A 190 -3.42 7.66 -3.77
C ALA A 190 -3.36 8.66 -2.60
N PHE A 191 -2.31 9.48 -2.57
CA PHE A 191 -2.17 10.56 -1.59
C PHE A 191 -3.20 11.67 -1.79
N GLN A 192 -3.52 12.04 -3.03
CA GLN A 192 -4.57 13.03 -3.30
C GLN A 192 -5.95 12.52 -2.84
N ALA A 193 -6.26 11.23 -3.07
CA ALA A 193 -7.46 10.60 -2.53
C ALA A 193 -7.54 10.66 -1.00
N PHE A 194 -6.41 10.40 -0.34
CA PHE A 194 -6.30 10.56 1.11
C PHE A 194 -6.47 12.03 1.52
N MET A 195 -5.86 12.98 0.83
CA MET A 195 -5.92 14.40 1.18
C MET A 195 -7.35 14.96 1.20
N GLU A 196 -8.20 14.51 0.28
CA GLU A 196 -9.61 14.91 0.18
C GLU A 196 -10.58 14.05 1.03
N SER A 197 -10.07 13.08 1.79
CA SER A 197 -10.88 12.26 2.70
C SER A 197 -11.07 12.88 4.09
N ASP A 198 -12.02 12.35 4.86
CA ASP A 198 -12.25 12.65 6.28
C ASP A 198 -12.18 11.42 7.19
N SER A 199 -12.07 10.23 6.61
CA SER A 199 -12.05 8.94 7.29
C SER A 199 -11.28 7.90 6.47
N TYR A 200 -10.95 6.78 7.10
CA TYR A 200 -10.26 5.66 6.44
C TYR A 200 -11.03 5.09 5.25
N GLU A 201 -12.33 4.83 5.40
CA GLU A 201 -13.16 4.32 4.32
C GLU A 201 -13.31 5.34 3.18
N HIS A 202 -13.51 6.62 3.51
CA HIS A 202 -13.62 7.68 2.52
C HIS A 202 -12.33 7.81 1.68
N ALA A 203 -11.15 7.63 2.27
CA ALA A 203 -9.89 7.61 1.53
C ALA A 203 -9.84 6.49 0.47
N ILE A 204 -10.29 5.29 0.85
CA ILE A 204 -10.37 4.13 -0.06
C ILE A 204 -11.35 4.44 -1.20
N ARG A 205 -12.57 4.89 -0.88
CA ARG A 205 -13.58 5.22 -1.90
C ARG A 205 -13.08 6.28 -2.88
N ASN A 206 -12.46 7.35 -2.38
CA ASN A 206 -11.83 8.39 -3.20
C ASN A 206 -10.77 7.81 -4.15
N ALA A 207 -10.00 6.83 -3.69
CA ALA A 207 -8.97 6.19 -4.49
C ALA A 207 -9.57 5.30 -5.59
N LEU A 208 -10.65 4.58 -5.29
CA LEU A 208 -11.38 3.74 -6.25
C LEU A 208 -12.01 4.56 -7.39
N GLU A 209 -12.49 5.77 -7.08
CA GLU A 209 -13.07 6.69 -8.08
C GLU A 209 -12.07 7.17 -9.14
N ILE A 210 -10.76 7.07 -8.89
CA ILE A 210 -9.73 7.41 -9.88
C ILE A 210 -9.73 6.38 -11.02
N GLY A 211 -10.18 5.14 -10.76
CA GLY A 211 -10.42 4.12 -11.78
C GLY A 211 -9.17 3.51 -12.43
N VAL A 212 -7.98 3.78 -11.91
CA VAL A 212 -6.70 3.30 -12.46
C VAL A 212 -5.94 2.52 -11.41
N SER A 213 -5.70 1.21 -11.64
CA SER A 213 -5.01 0.35 -10.68
C SER A 213 -5.64 0.43 -9.26
N PRO A 214 -6.93 0.10 -9.14
CA PRO A 214 -7.71 0.33 -7.92
C PRO A 214 -7.09 -0.35 -6.69
N GLU A 215 -6.46 -1.51 -6.84
CA GLU A 215 -5.78 -2.23 -5.75
C GLU A 215 -4.65 -1.41 -5.12
N ALA A 216 -3.76 -0.87 -5.97
CA ALA A 216 -2.60 -0.12 -5.47
C ALA A 216 -3.01 1.26 -4.95
N LEU A 217 -3.98 1.92 -5.61
CA LEU A 217 -4.47 3.22 -5.15
C LEU A 217 -5.21 3.08 -3.81
N ALA A 218 -6.14 2.12 -3.72
CA ALA A 218 -6.89 1.86 -2.50
C ALA A 218 -5.95 1.44 -1.36
N SER A 219 -5.00 0.55 -1.62
CA SER A 219 -4.04 0.11 -0.60
C SER A 219 -3.12 1.22 -0.10
N LEU A 220 -2.55 2.04 -0.99
CA LEU A 220 -1.72 3.18 -0.58
C LEU A 220 -2.54 4.27 0.13
N SER A 221 -3.75 4.56 -0.36
CA SER A 221 -4.62 5.55 0.28
C SER A 221 -5.04 5.08 1.67
N ALA A 222 -5.37 3.79 1.80
CA ALA A 222 -5.62 3.13 3.07
C ALA A 222 -4.41 3.20 4.01
N ALA A 223 -3.18 3.05 3.51
CA ALA A 223 -1.97 3.17 4.32
C ALA A 223 -1.79 4.58 4.88
N PHE A 224 -1.95 5.62 4.05
CA PHE A 224 -1.92 7.02 4.52
C PHE A 224 -3.04 7.29 5.53
N ALA A 225 -4.24 6.80 5.24
CA ALA A 225 -5.40 6.98 6.08
C ALA A 225 -5.25 6.24 7.43
N MET A 226 -4.69 5.03 7.46
CA MET A 226 -4.37 4.33 8.71
C MET A 226 -3.32 5.08 9.52
N ALA A 227 -2.25 5.56 8.89
CA ALA A 227 -1.22 6.32 9.58
C ALA A 227 -1.78 7.60 10.19
N TYR A 228 -2.70 8.26 9.50
CA TYR A 228 -3.28 9.55 9.89
C TYR A 228 -4.46 9.44 10.86
N TYR A 229 -5.51 8.68 10.49
CA TYR A 229 -6.73 8.53 11.28
C TYR A 229 -6.60 7.49 12.39
N GLN A 230 -5.68 6.54 12.25
CA GLN A 230 -5.39 5.49 13.23
C GLN A 230 -6.59 4.57 13.56
N GLU A 231 -7.63 4.62 12.74
CA GLU A 231 -8.88 3.90 12.95
C GLU A 231 -9.42 3.38 11.61
N MET A 232 -9.77 2.10 11.60
CA MET A 232 -10.42 1.40 10.50
C MET A 232 -11.80 0.93 10.99
N PRO A 233 -12.87 1.08 10.19
CA PRO A 233 -14.19 0.52 10.50
C PRO A 233 -14.11 -0.97 10.83
N GLN A 234 -14.88 -1.40 11.82
CA GLN A 234 -14.85 -2.79 12.28
C GLN A 234 -15.31 -3.74 11.18
N GLU A 235 -16.32 -3.38 10.38
CA GLU A 235 -16.79 -4.25 9.30
C GLU A 235 -15.70 -4.49 8.25
N ILE A 236 -14.91 -3.47 7.90
CA ILE A 236 -13.79 -3.61 6.96
C ILE A 236 -12.72 -4.54 7.55
N ALA A 237 -12.41 -4.39 8.84
CA ALA A 237 -11.42 -5.23 9.51
C ALA A 237 -11.84 -6.70 9.53
N GLU A 238 -13.07 -6.99 9.95
CA GLU A 238 -13.63 -8.35 9.99
C GLU A 238 -13.71 -8.96 8.60
N PHE A 239 -14.20 -8.19 7.63
CA PHE A 239 -14.26 -8.60 6.24
C PHE A 239 -12.88 -8.99 5.68
N THR A 240 -11.85 -8.23 6.04
CA THR A 240 -10.47 -8.47 5.63
C THR A 240 -9.91 -9.74 6.29
N LEU A 241 -10.05 -9.87 7.61
CA LEU A 241 -9.54 -11.03 8.35
C LEU A 241 -10.16 -12.35 7.88
N MET A 242 -11.45 -12.36 7.54
CA MET A 242 -12.13 -13.56 7.04
C MET A 242 -11.58 -14.07 5.70
N ARG A 243 -10.88 -13.21 4.94
CA ARG A 243 -10.34 -13.53 3.60
C ARG A 243 -8.84 -13.75 3.58
N LEU A 244 -8.15 -13.43 4.69
CA LEU A 244 -6.72 -13.60 4.77
C LEU A 244 -6.33 -14.98 5.31
N PRO A 245 -5.29 -15.61 4.76
CA PRO A 245 -4.63 -16.72 5.41
C PRO A 245 -4.16 -16.31 6.82
N MET A 246 -4.25 -17.22 7.78
CA MET A 246 -3.84 -16.95 9.16
C MET A 246 -2.39 -16.44 9.27
N SER A 247 -1.48 -16.91 8.41
CA SER A 247 -0.10 -16.41 8.36
C SER A 247 -0.02 -14.91 8.10
N PHE A 248 -0.86 -14.36 7.22
CA PHE A 248 -0.89 -12.92 6.89
C PHE A 248 -1.48 -12.09 8.04
N VAL A 249 -2.43 -12.66 8.77
CA VAL A 249 -2.94 -12.05 9.99
C VAL A 249 -1.84 -11.98 11.06
N GLU A 250 -1.10 -13.07 11.27
CA GLU A 250 0.02 -13.13 12.21
C GLU A 250 1.11 -12.10 11.86
N ILE A 251 1.39 -11.88 10.57
CA ILE A 251 2.30 -10.81 10.09
C ILE A 251 1.87 -9.46 10.60
N ALA A 252 0.62 -9.11 10.29
CA ALA A 252 0.10 -7.78 10.57
C ALA A 252 0.16 -7.51 12.07
N LEU A 253 -0.18 -8.52 12.88
CA LEU A 253 -0.14 -8.44 14.34
C LEU A 253 1.30 -8.33 14.89
N GLN A 254 2.23 -9.16 14.40
CA GLN A 254 3.63 -9.11 14.85
C GLN A 254 4.32 -7.80 14.48
N PHE A 255 4.04 -7.28 13.28
CA PHE A 255 4.56 -5.98 12.87
C PHE A 255 4.01 -4.87 13.76
N GLN A 256 2.70 -4.90 14.01
CA GLN A 256 2.01 -3.94 14.87
C GLN A 256 2.61 -3.91 16.27
N GLU A 257 2.78 -5.09 16.88
CA GLU A 257 3.36 -5.25 18.20
C GLU A 257 4.80 -4.73 18.24
N ARG A 258 5.61 -5.04 17.22
CA ARG A 258 7.04 -4.72 17.22
C ARG A 258 7.35 -3.24 16.94
N PHE A 259 6.65 -2.62 15.99
CA PHE A 259 7.05 -1.33 15.41
C PHE A 259 6.03 -0.19 15.59
N VAL A 260 4.83 -0.47 16.09
CA VAL A 260 3.76 0.54 16.14
C VAL A 260 3.22 0.78 17.56
N LEU A 261 3.16 -0.27 18.37
CA LEU A 261 2.68 -0.18 19.76
C LEU A 261 3.80 0.07 20.78
N ASN A 262 5.06 -0.19 20.41
CA ASN A 262 6.24 0.13 21.21
C ASN A 262 6.75 1.55 20.90
#